data_AF-A0A2N6T2L7-F1
#
_entry.id   AF-A0A2N6T2L7-F1
#
_cell.length_a   1.000
_cell.length_b   1.000
_cell.length_c   1.000
_cell.angle_alpha   90.00
_cell.angle_beta   90.00
_cell.angle_gamma   90.00
#
_symmetry.space_group_name_H-M   'P 1'
#
loop_
_entity.id
_entity.type
_entity.pdbx_description
1 polymer ?
#
loop_
_entity_poly.entity_id
_entity_poly.type
_entity_poly.pdbx_seq_one_letter_code
_entity_poly.pdbx_strand_id
1 'polypeptide(L)'
;MIRFIDKYRNRFSVEFICKTLKNNRAGGFITSRGYRQSKARGLSARRLRDAVLIDRFRTVHRDNYGVYGVRKMWHALRRDGIDIGREQTARLM
;
A
#
# COMPACT_ATOMS: atom_id res chain seq x y z
N MET A 1 -7.62 -5.95 -11.89
CA MET A 1 -8.62 -7.02 -11.72
C MET A 1 -9.31 -6.95 -10.34
N ILE A 2 -8.58 -6.93 -9.21
CA ILE A 2 -9.18 -6.85 -7.85
C ILE A 2 -10.10 -5.63 -7.65
N ARG A 3 -9.64 -4.41 -7.99
CA ARG A 3 -10.45 -3.18 -7.87
C ARG A 3 -11.76 -3.24 -8.67
N PHE A 4 -11.74 -3.89 -9.83
CA PHE A 4 -12.93 -4.05 -10.66
C PHE A 4 -13.96 -4.95 -9.97
N ILE A 5 -13.52 -6.10 -9.44
CA ILE A 5 -14.38 -7.00 -8.67
C ILE A 5 -14.93 -6.28 -7.44
N ASP A 6 -14.10 -5.55 -6.69
CA ASP A 6 -14.55 -4.79 -5.52
C ASP A 6 -15.62 -3.74 -5.86
N LYS A 7 -15.55 -3.12 -7.04
CA LYS A 7 -16.57 -2.15 -7.50
C LYS A 7 -17.92 -2.81 -7.81
N TYR A 8 -17.92 -4.02 -8.35
CA TYR A 8 -19.12 -4.67 -8.88
C TYR A 8 -19.63 -5.85 -8.05
N ARG A 9 -18.92 -6.27 -7.00
CA ARG A 9 -19.30 -7.42 -6.15
C ARG A 9 -20.65 -7.26 -5.44
N ASN A 10 -21.14 -6.03 -5.27
CA ASN A 10 -22.44 -5.74 -4.67
C ASN A 10 -23.61 -5.92 -5.67
N ARG A 11 -23.30 -5.94 -6.97
CA ARG A 11 -24.29 -6.10 -8.06
C ARG A 11 -24.23 -7.49 -8.69
N PHE A 12 -23.04 -8.08 -8.76
CA PHE A 12 -22.81 -9.39 -9.35
C PHE A 12 -21.96 -10.25 -8.42
N SER A 13 -22.22 -11.56 -8.39
CA SER A 13 -21.39 -12.47 -7.61
C SER A 13 -19.95 -12.50 -8.13
N VAL A 14 -18.98 -12.63 -7.22
CA VAL A 14 -17.55 -12.70 -7.59
C VAL A 14 -17.29 -13.87 -8.54
N GLU A 15 -17.98 -14.99 -8.36
CA GLU A 15 -17.86 -16.16 -9.24
C GLU A 15 -18.37 -15.87 -10.65
N PHE A 16 -19.51 -15.18 -10.76
CA PHE A 16 -20.05 -14.75 -12.05
C PHE A 16 -19.08 -13.82 -12.77
N ILE A 17 -18.59 -12.77 -12.10
CA ILE A 17 -17.62 -11.82 -12.67
C ILE A 17 -16.37 -12.56 -13.17
N CYS A 18 -15.77 -13.41 -12.32
CA CYS A 18 -14.53 -14.10 -12.68
C CYS A 18 -14.74 -15.11 -13.81
N LYS A 19 -15.84 -15.86 -13.84
CA LYS A 19 -16.15 -16.83 -14.90
C LYS A 19 -16.39 -16.14 -16.24
N THR A 20 -17.24 -15.11 -16.25
CA THR A 20 -17.59 -14.38 -17.47
C THR A 20 -16.36 -13.69 -18.06
N LEU A 21 -15.55 -13.02 -17.25
CA LEU A 21 -14.36 -12.33 -17.75
C LEU A 21 -13.23 -13.29 -18.14
N LYS A 22 -13.11 -14.46 -17.50
CA LYS A 22 -12.15 -15.48 -17.92
C LYS A 22 -12.45 -15.99 -19.34
N ASN A 23 -13.73 -16.13 -19.69
CA ASN A 23 -14.14 -16.65 -21.01
C ASN A 23 -14.10 -15.60 -22.12
N ASN A 24 -14.44 -14.34 -21.81
CA ASN A 24 -14.65 -13.31 -22.84
C ASN A 24 -13.47 -12.32 -23.00
N ARG A 25 -12.55 -12.24 -22.03
CA ARG A 25 -11.45 -11.28 -22.08
C ARG A 25 -10.17 -11.91 -22.63
N ALA A 26 -9.61 -11.34 -23.69
CA ALA A 26 -8.27 -11.68 -24.17
C ALA A 26 -7.22 -11.48 -23.06
N GLY A 27 -6.35 -12.46 -22.86
CA GLY A 27 -5.37 -12.48 -21.76
C GLY A 27 -5.92 -12.98 -20.41
N GLY A 28 -7.13 -13.52 -20.39
CA GLY A 28 -7.72 -14.20 -19.23
C GLY A 28 -8.12 -13.27 -18.08
N PHE A 29 -8.55 -13.88 -16.97
CA PHE A 29 -8.96 -13.18 -15.76
C PHE A 29 -8.67 -14.02 -14.50
N ILE A 30 -8.54 -13.36 -13.35
CA ILE A 30 -8.27 -14.07 -12.09
C ILE A 30 -9.44 -14.98 -11.71
N THR A 31 -9.14 -16.06 -10.98
CA THR A 31 -10.17 -16.94 -10.42
C THR A 31 -10.79 -16.34 -9.15
N SER A 32 -11.99 -16.79 -8.79
CA SER A 32 -12.63 -16.41 -7.52
C SER A 32 -11.76 -16.76 -6.31
N ARG A 33 -11.09 -17.91 -6.33
CA ARG A 33 -10.08 -18.31 -5.33
C ARG A 33 -8.90 -17.33 -5.28
N GLY A 34 -8.38 -16.93 -6.43
CA GLY A 34 -7.31 -15.94 -6.52
C GLY A 34 -7.71 -14.56 -5.99
N TYR A 35 -8.95 -14.13 -6.23
CA TYR A 35 -9.51 -12.93 -5.61
C TYR A 35 -9.54 -13.05 -4.09
N ARG A 36 -10.12 -14.13 -3.54
CA ARG A 36 -10.20 -14.35 -2.09
C ARG A 36 -8.81 -14.40 -1.45
N GLN A 37 -7.86 -15.10 -2.07
CA GLN A 37 -6.46 -15.13 -1.61
C GLN A 37 -5.86 -13.72 -1.63
N SER A 38 -6.07 -12.95 -2.68
CA SER A 38 -5.59 -11.57 -2.75
C SER A 38 -6.21 -10.65 -1.70
N LYS A 39 -7.46 -10.88 -1.29
CA LYS A 39 -8.12 -10.13 -0.20
C LYS A 39 -7.65 -10.59 1.18
N ALA A 40 -7.33 -11.87 1.33
CA ALA A 40 -6.80 -12.44 2.56
C ALA A 40 -5.32 -12.13 2.79
N ARG A 41 -4.58 -11.73 1.75
CA ARG A 41 -3.21 -11.22 1.90
C ARG A 41 -3.23 -9.98 2.77
N GLY A 42 -2.69 -10.11 3.98
CA GLY A 42 -2.43 -9.00 4.87
C GLY A 42 -1.40 -8.02 4.29
N LEU A 43 -1.16 -6.93 5.03
CA LEU A 43 -0.10 -5.99 4.68
C LEU A 43 1.26 -6.72 4.66
N SER A 44 2.09 -6.42 3.67
CA SER A 44 3.44 -6.96 3.63
C SER A 44 4.24 -6.48 4.84
N ALA A 45 5.22 -7.26 5.30
CA ALA A 45 6.08 -6.88 6.42
C ALA A 45 6.78 -5.52 6.20
N ARG A 46 7.06 -5.15 4.94
CA ARG A 46 7.55 -3.81 4.57
C ARG A 46 6.49 -2.73 4.82
N ARG A 47 5.26 -2.96 4.37
CA ARG A 47 4.16 -2.00 4.49
C ARG A 47 3.72 -1.80 5.95
N LEU A 48 3.84 -2.84 6.78
CA LEU A 48 3.66 -2.73 8.23
C LEU A 48 4.73 -1.84 8.87
N ARG A 49 6.02 -2.08 8.56
CA ARG A 49 7.12 -1.21 9.03
C ARG A 49 6.96 0.23 8.58
N ASP A 50 6.62 0.42 7.30
CA ASP A 50 6.40 1.74 6.73
C ASP A 50 5.23 2.46 7.42
N ALA A 51 4.15 1.76 7.77
CA ALA A 51 3.02 2.36 8.48
C ALA A 51 3.40 2.91 9.86
N VAL A 52 4.24 2.19 10.60
CA VAL A 52 4.78 2.66 11.89
C VAL A 52 5.70 3.87 11.69
N LEU A 53 6.56 3.84 10.67
CA LEU A 53 7.48 4.94 10.37
C LEU A 53 6.74 6.20 9.93
N ILE A 54 5.71 6.09 9.09
CA ILE A 54 4.94 7.24 8.57
C ILE A 54 4.35 8.09 9.69
N ASP A 55 3.91 7.48 10.79
CA ASP A 55 3.37 8.22 11.94
C ASP A 55 4.43 9.11 12.60
N ARG A 56 5.64 8.56 12.77
CA ARG A 56 6.78 9.31 13.31
C ARG A 56 7.25 10.40 12.34
N PHE A 57 7.27 10.13 11.04
CA PHE A 57 7.56 11.13 10.01
C PHE A 57 6.61 12.32 10.08
N ARG A 58 5.30 12.06 10.19
CA ARG A 58 4.29 13.12 10.29
C ARG A 58 4.46 13.98 11.52
N THR A 59 4.81 13.36 12.64
CA THR A 59 5.09 14.07 13.90
C THR A 59 6.32 14.97 13.74
N VAL A 60 7.46 14.43 13.31
CA VAL A 60 8.68 15.23 13.11
C VAL A 60 8.49 16.32 12.05
N HIS A 61 7.76 16.04 10.96
CA HIS A 61 7.47 17.03 9.93
C HIS A 61 6.62 18.18 10.47
N ARG A 62 5.57 17.87 11.23
CA ARG A 62 4.71 18.89 11.86
C ARG A 62 5.48 19.71 12.89
N ASP A 63 6.28 19.07 13.73
CA ASP A 63 7.07 19.76 14.78
C ASP A 63 8.14 20.69 14.17
N ASN A 64 8.53 20.44 12.90
CA ASN A 64 9.42 21.28 12.11
C ASN A 64 8.68 22.14 11.08
N TYR A 65 7.42 22.52 11.37
CA TYR A 65 6.58 23.42 10.57
C TYR A 65 6.32 22.97 9.13
N GLY A 66 6.58 21.71 8.81
CA GLY A 66 6.43 21.16 7.47
C GLY A 66 7.46 21.64 6.44
N VAL A 67 8.59 22.21 6.89
CA VAL A 67 9.62 22.78 6.00
C VAL A 67 10.72 21.76 5.69
N TYR A 68 10.74 20.63 6.40
CA TYR A 68 11.80 19.64 6.27
C TYR A 68 11.55 18.73 5.06
N GLY A 69 12.27 19.00 3.97
CA GLY A 69 12.39 18.04 2.86
C GLY A 69 13.23 16.81 3.21
N VAL A 70 13.34 15.88 2.25
CA VAL A 70 13.99 14.55 2.38
C VAL A 70 15.31 14.58 3.17
N ARG A 71 16.25 15.45 2.80
CA ARG A 71 17.57 15.50 3.46
C ARG A 71 17.47 15.91 4.93
N LYS A 72 16.67 16.93 5.25
CA LYS A 72 16.53 17.43 6.63
C LYS A 72 15.78 16.42 7.50
N MET A 73 14.75 15.77 6.95
CA MET A 73 14.02 14.74 7.66
C MET A 73 14.88 13.54 7.98
N TRP A 74 15.67 13.06 7.01
CA TRP A 74 16.57 11.93 7.22
C TRP A 74 17.53 12.19 8.40
N HIS A 75 18.13 13.38 8.46
CA HIS A 75 18.97 13.78 9.59
C HIS A 75 18.19 13.98 10.89
N ALA A 76 16.95 14.46 10.85
CA ALA A 76 16.12 14.62 12.04
C ALA A 76 15.75 13.26 12.65
N LEU A 77 15.27 12.33 11.83
CA LEU A 77 14.90 10.98 12.27
C LEU A 77 16.10 10.19 12.80
N ARG A 78 17.27 10.36 12.18
CA ARG A 78 18.50 9.72 12.66
C ARG A 78 18.98 10.30 14.01
N ARG A 79 18.74 11.59 14.27
CA ARG A 79 18.99 12.20 15.59
C ARG A 79 18.02 11.71 16.65
N ASP A 80 16.79 11.39 16.26
CA ASP A 80 15.78 10.76 17.13
C ASP A 80 16.04 9.25 17.36
N GLY A 81 17.17 8.71 16.89
CA GLY A 81 17.55 7.31 17.09
C GLY A 81 16.89 6.33 16.12
N ILE A 82 16.22 6.81 15.07
CA ILE A 82 15.56 5.95 14.07
C ILE A 82 16.57 5.63 12.97
N ASP A 83 16.95 4.36 12.87
CA ASP A 83 17.81 3.89 11.79
C ASP A 83 17.00 3.77 10.49
N ILE A 84 17.16 4.76 9.61
CA ILE A 84 16.47 4.84 8.32
C ILE A 84 17.40 5.35 7.23
N GLY A 85 17.29 4.73 6.04
CA GLY A 85 18.01 5.16 4.86
C GLY A 85 17.44 6.44 4.24
N ARG A 86 18.29 7.20 3.54
CA ARG A 86 17.88 8.40 2.80
C ARG A 86 16.81 8.09 1.75
N GLU A 87 16.98 7.02 0.98
CA GLU A 87 16.02 6.60 -0.05
C GLU A 87 14.71 6.10 0.54
N GLN A 88 14.76 5.47 1.72
CA GLN A 88 13.55 5.09 2.44
C GLN A 88 12.79 6.33 2.93
N THR A 89 13.52 7.37 3.36
CA THR A 89 12.94 8.67 3.72
C THR A 89 12.28 9.34 2.52
N ALA A 90 12.94 9.32 1.35
CA ALA A 90 12.40 9.87 0.11
C ALA A 90 11.12 9.18 -0.37
N ARG A 91 10.99 7.88 -0.09
CA ARG A 91 9.81 7.08 -0.45
C ARG A 91 8.61 7.31 0.49
N LEU A 92 8.87 7.60 1.76
CA LEU A 92 7.84 7.65 2.82
C LEU A 92 7.31 9.06 3.12
N MET A 93 8.05 10.08 2.69
CA MET A 93 7.63 11.48 2.77
C MET A 93 6.81 11.85 1.55
#